data_AF-A0A949AMC5-F1
#
_entry.id   AF-A0A949AMC5-F1
#
_cell.length_a   1.000
_cell.length_b   1.000
_cell.length_c   1.000
_cell.angle_alpha   90.00
_cell.angle_beta   90.00
_cell.angle_gamma   90.00
#
_symmetry.space_group_name_H-M   'P 1'
#
loop_
_entity.id
_entity.type
_entity.pdbx_description
1 polymer ?
#
loop_
_entity_poly.entity_id
_entity_poly.type
_entity_poly.pdbx_seq_one_letter_code
_entity_poly.pdbx_strand_id
1 'polypeptide(L)'
;MMGKRLSLIVCCLVLSGCATTQRSANTDLQGMQGRIVFLEDEMSAKDLEIGSIRSELRQLKQDCVKKNDSAEIYSKRKNDETISISKINNDAFGDIVRVDDVSANQVQLALKNAGFYQGPVDGKIGTKTKEGIKAFQKANNLSADGVVGRGTWVKLKNYL
;
A
#
# COMPACT_ATOMS: atom_id res chain seq x y z
N MET A 1 14.05 -81.45 -32.96
CA MET A 1 14.95 -80.39 -32.47
C MET A 1 14.56 -79.05 -33.10
N MET A 2 13.56 -78.34 -32.55
CA MET A 2 12.96 -77.14 -33.18
C MET A 2 12.98 -75.91 -32.26
N GLY A 3 13.76 -75.93 -31.17
CA GLY A 3 13.71 -74.92 -30.09
C GLY A 3 14.83 -73.87 -30.08
N LYS A 4 15.84 -73.98 -30.96
CA LYS A 4 17.03 -73.09 -30.90
C LYS A 4 16.99 -71.90 -31.86
N ARG A 5 16.05 -71.86 -32.83
CA ARG A 5 15.95 -70.78 -33.83
C ARG A 5 15.02 -69.64 -33.41
N LEU A 6 14.14 -69.86 -32.43
CA LEU A 6 13.22 -68.83 -31.93
C LEU A 6 13.91 -67.86 -30.94
N SER A 7 14.98 -68.30 -30.28
CA SER A 7 15.71 -67.48 -29.29
C SER A 7 16.63 -66.43 -29.92
N LEU A 8 17.01 -66.57 -31.19
CA LEU A 8 17.98 -65.69 -31.87
C LEU A 8 17.31 -64.48 -32.53
N ILE A 9 15.99 -64.55 -32.79
CA ILE A 9 15.22 -63.45 -33.40
C ILE A 9 14.74 -62.44 -32.35
N VAL A 10 14.66 -62.83 -31.07
CA VAL A 10 14.22 -61.96 -29.97
C VAL A 10 15.31 -60.96 -29.54
N CYS A 11 16.58 -61.19 -29.89
CA CYS A 11 17.67 -60.30 -29.47
C CYS A 11 17.86 -59.06 -30.36
N CYS A 12 17.33 -59.05 -31.60
CA CYS A 12 17.49 -57.91 -32.51
C CYS A 12 16.42 -56.82 -32.34
N LEU A 13 15.34 -57.08 -31.59
CA LEU A 13 14.28 -56.10 -31.35
C LEU A 13 14.51 -55.23 -30.09
N VAL A 14 15.58 -55.47 -29.33
CA VAL A 14 15.86 -54.73 -28.08
C VAL A 14 16.97 -53.67 -28.27
N LEU A 15 17.61 -53.61 -29.44
CA LEU A 15 18.67 -52.64 -29.73
C LEU A 15 18.21 -51.41 -30.55
N SER A 16 16.92 -51.30 -30.88
CA SER A 16 16.35 -50.15 -31.61
C SER A 16 15.83 -49.04 -30.69
N GLY A 17 15.99 -49.18 -29.37
CA GLY A 17 15.54 -48.20 -28.40
C GLY A 17 16.73 -47.49 -27.77
N CYS A 18 17.17 -46.39 -28.39
CA CYS A 18 17.75 -45.19 -27.75
C CYS A 18 18.57 -44.38 -28.77
N ALA A 19 17.91 -43.49 -29.51
CA ALA A 19 18.63 -42.37 -30.15
C ALA A 19 17.83 -41.05 -30.19
N THR A 20 16.52 -41.01 -29.87
CA THR A 20 15.73 -39.81 -30.22
C THR A 20 14.79 -39.24 -29.14
N THR A 21 14.67 -39.80 -27.94
CA THR A 21 13.71 -39.25 -26.95
C THR A 21 14.36 -38.42 -25.83
N GLN A 22 15.69 -38.42 -25.69
CA GLN A 22 16.38 -37.65 -24.63
C GLN A 22 16.90 -36.29 -25.10
N ARG A 23 16.20 -35.61 -26.02
CA ARG A 23 16.48 -34.20 -26.37
C ARG A 23 15.42 -33.23 -25.82
N SER A 24 14.17 -33.67 -25.66
CA SER A 24 13.05 -32.79 -25.28
C SER A 24 13.08 -32.36 -23.81
N ALA A 25 13.41 -33.25 -22.87
CA ALA A 25 13.50 -32.88 -21.45
C ALA A 25 14.71 -31.97 -21.13
N ASN A 26 15.74 -31.99 -21.98
CA ASN A 26 16.92 -31.13 -21.83
C ASN A 26 16.64 -29.72 -22.39
N THR A 27 15.89 -29.60 -23.49
CA THR A 27 15.50 -28.30 -24.06
C THR A 27 14.55 -27.51 -23.16
N ASP A 28 13.66 -28.18 -22.40
CA ASP A 28 12.75 -27.51 -21.47
C ASP A 28 13.46 -27.01 -20.20
N LEU A 29 14.39 -27.80 -19.67
CA LEU A 29 15.20 -27.41 -18.52
C LEU A 29 16.19 -26.29 -18.88
N GLN A 30 16.83 -26.37 -20.05
CA GLN A 30 17.67 -25.30 -20.60
C GLN A 30 16.86 -24.03 -20.89
N GLY A 31 15.61 -24.19 -21.37
CA GLY A 31 14.68 -23.08 -21.58
C GLY A 31 14.27 -22.40 -20.27
N MET A 32 14.01 -23.17 -19.20
CA MET A 32 13.75 -22.60 -17.87
C MET A 32 14.99 -21.92 -17.28
N GLN A 33 16.17 -22.52 -17.41
CA GLN A 33 17.43 -21.91 -16.96
C GLN A 33 17.71 -20.59 -17.68
N GLY A 34 17.44 -20.50 -18.99
CA GLY A 34 17.54 -19.24 -19.74
C GLY A 34 16.55 -18.17 -19.28
N ARG A 35 15.32 -18.57 -18.92
CA ARG A 35 14.32 -17.65 -18.34
C ARG A 35 14.74 -17.16 -16.95
N ILE A 36 15.35 -18.01 -16.12
CA ILE A 36 15.86 -17.62 -14.80
C ILE A 36 16.97 -16.58 -14.97
N VAL A 37 17.96 -16.82 -15.83
CA VAL A 37 19.04 -15.86 -16.09
C VAL A 37 18.53 -14.52 -16.63
N PHE A 38 17.53 -14.56 -17.52
CA PHE A 38 16.89 -13.34 -18.03
C PHE A 38 16.12 -12.59 -16.94
N LEU A 39 15.38 -13.30 -16.08
CA LEU A 39 14.66 -12.70 -14.96
C LEU A 39 15.61 -12.16 -13.88
N GLU A 40 16.76 -12.81 -13.66
CA GLU A 40 17.82 -12.33 -12.75
C GLU A 40 18.45 -11.03 -13.26
N ASP A 41 18.66 -10.90 -14.58
CA ASP A 41 19.13 -9.66 -15.22
C ASP A 41 18.06 -8.54 -15.14
N GLU A 42 16.78 -8.89 -15.37
CA GLU A 42 15.66 -7.94 -15.24
C GLU A 42 15.48 -7.46 -13.78
N MET A 43 15.63 -8.36 -12.81
CA MET A 43 15.62 -7.99 -11.38
C MET A 43 16.79 -7.07 -11.04
N SER A 44 17.98 -7.35 -11.57
CA SER A 44 19.16 -6.51 -11.35
C SER A 44 18.98 -5.09 -11.90
N ALA A 45 18.37 -4.95 -13.07
CA ALA A 45 18.03 -3.64 -13.64
C ALA A 45 16.99 -2.88 -12.78
N LYS A 46 15.97 -3.59 -12.29
CA LYS A 46 14.96 -2.98 -11.38
C LYS A 46 15.53 -2.62 -10.01
N ASP A 47 16.52 -3.35 -9.51
CA ASP A 47 17.19 -3.00 -8.26
C ASP A 47 17.98 -1.69 -8.37
N LEU A 48 18.57 -1.41 -9.53
CA LEU A 48 19.20 -0.11 -9.82
C LEU A 48 18.17 1.02 -9.87
N GLU A 49 17.02 0.79 -10.48
CA GLU A 49 15.91 1.77 -10.54
C GLU A 49 15.37 2.08 -9.12
N ILE A 50 15.17 1.05 -8.29
CA ILE A 50 14.79 1.20 -6.88
C ILE A 50 15.85 2.00 -6.11
N GLY A 51 17.14 1.80 -6.41
CA GLY A 51 18.25 2.55 -5.83
C GLY A 51 18.17 4.05 -6.16
N SER A 52 17.95 4.40 -7.43
CA SER A 52 17.82 5.80 -7.88
C SER A 52 16.63 6.49 -7.24
N ILE A 53 15.44 5.86 -7.27
CA ILE A 53 14.22 6.41 -6.67
C ILE A 53 14.38 6.60 -5.15
N ARG A 54 15.02 5.65 -4.45
CA ARG A 54 15.32 5.81 -3.01
C ARG A 54 16.28 6.98 -2.75
N SER A 55 17.21 7.26 -3.67
CA SER A 55 18.12 8.40 -3.55
C SER A 55 17.40 9.73 -3.77
N GLU A 56 16.50 9.81 -4.76
CA GLU A 56 15.64 10.97 -5.00
C GLU A 56 14.70 11.24 -3.81
N LEU A 57 14.11 10.19 -3.23
CA LEU A 57 13.26 10.32 -2.05
C LEU A 57 14.05 10.84 -0.82
N ARG A 58 15.33 10.48 -0.69
CA ARG A 58 16.21 11.04 0.35
C ARG A 58 16.52 12.51 0.12
N GLN A 59 16.78 12.92 -1.13
CA GLN A 59 17.02 14.33 -1.46
C GLN A 59 15.77 15.18 -1.22
N LEU A 60 14.60 14.74 -1.69
CA LEU A 60 13.32 15.42 -1.45
C LEU A 60 12.99 15.53 0.05
N LYS A 61 13.29 14.48 0.83
CA LYS A 61 13.12 14.51 2.29
C LYS A 61 14.06 15.52 2.95
N GLN A 62 15.27 15.69 2.44
CA GLN A 62 16.25 16.63 2.98
C GLN A 62 15.90 18.08 2.63
N ASP A 63 15.31 18.32 1.46
CA ASP A 63 14.79 19.64 1.06
C ASP A 63 13.55 20.04 1.88
N CYS A 64 12.76 19.07 2.36
CA CYS A 64 11.70 19.33 3.35
C CYS A 64 12.27 19.74 4.71
N VAL A 65 13.45 19.27 5.11
CA VAL A 65 14.07 19.60 6.41
C VAL A 65 14.70 21.00 6.38
N LYS A 66 15.29 21.43 5.26
CA LYS A 66 15.91 22.77 5.12
C LYS A 66 14.89 23.93 5.09
N LYS A 67 13.60 23.65 4.90
CA LYS A 67 12.53 24.67 5.02
C LYS A 67 12.13 24.98 6.47
N ASN A 68 12.65 24.23 7.44
CA ASN A 68 12.32 24.42 8.86
C ASN A 68 13.37 25.24 9.64
N ASP A 69 14.36 25.83 8.97
CA ASP A 69 15.28 26.82 9.57
C ASP A 69 14.62 28.22 9.71
N SER A 70 13.35 28.26 10.13
CA SER A 70 12.75 29.40 10.82
C SER A 70 12.58 29.02 12.29
N ALA A 71 13.71 28.79 12.94
CA ALA A 71 13.82 28.73 14.38
C ALA A 71 13.85 30.15 14.96
N GLU A 72 12.68 30.76 15.12
CA GLU A 72 12.47 31.80 16.13
C GLU A 72 11.03 31.66 16.62
N ILE A 73 10.81 31.63 17.95
CA ILE A 73 9.58 31.22 18.66
C ILE A 73 9.52 29.71 19.04
N TYR A 74 10.57 29.12 19.61
CA TYR A 74 10.39 28.01 20.58
C TYR A 74 11.61 27.70 21.47
N SER A 75 12.17 28.70 22.16
CA SER A 75 13.26 28.45 23.13
C SER A 75 13.24 29.31 24.39
N LYS A 76 12.09 29.90 24.76
CA LYS A 76 11.97 30.66 26.01
C LYS A 76 10.85 30.14 26.91
N ARG A 77 11.14 29.08 27.67
CA ARG A 77 10.61 28.86 29.02
C ARG A 77 11.41 27.76 29.72
N LYS A 78 12.53 28.16 30.31
CA LYS A 78 13.05 27.51 31.51
C LYS A 78 12.59 28.38 32.68
N ASN A 79 12.32 27.74 33.82
CA ASN A 79 11.89 28.31 35.10
C ASN A 79 10.37 28.61 35.09
N ASP A 80 9.53 28.20 36.03
CA ASP A 80 9.64 27.45 37.27
C ASP A 80 8.18 27.10 37.65
N GLU A 81 7.98 26.10 38.51
CA GLU A 81 6.71 25.75 39.18
C GLU A 81 5.53 25.11 38.38
N THR A 82 5.53 23.76 38.42
CA THR A 82 4.37 22.87 38.68
C THR A 82 3.16 22.84 37.73
N ILE A 83 3.17 21.86 36.81
CA ILE A 83 2.05 20.91 36.67
C ILE A 83 2.67 19.51 36.63
N SER A 84 2.39 18.69 37.65
CA SER A 84 2.86 17.30 37.71
C SER A 84 2.30 16.48 36.54
N ILE A 85 3.14 16.22 35.53
CA ILE A 85 2.80 15.47 34.30
C ILE A 85 2.51 13.97 34.57
N SER A 86 2.64 13.50 35.81
CA SER A 86 2.36 12.11 36.20
C SER A 86 0.86 11.74 36.35
N LYS A 87 -0.07 12.64 36.00
CA LYS A 87 -1.53 12.40 36.07
C LYS A 87 -2.27 12.58 34.75
N ILE A 88 -1.58 12.71 33.62
CA ILE A 88 -2.22 12.53 32.31
C ILE A 88 -2.00 11.06 31.94
N ASN A 89 -2.85 10.19 32.48
CA ASN A 89 -2.90 8.81 32.02
C ASN A 89 -3.17 8.81 30.51
N ASN A 90 -2.46 7.94 29.80
CA ASN A 90 -2.44 7.78 28.35
C ASN A 90 -3.76 7.19 27.78
N ASP A 91 -4.91 7.59 28.34
CA ASP A 91 -6.20 6.96 28.11
C ASP A 91 -7.25 7.98 27.59
N ALA A 92 -6.91 9.28 27.55
CA ALA A 92 -7.84 10.36 27.18
C ALA A 92 -7.50 11.10 25.87
N PHE A 93 -6.47 10.69 25.12
CA PHE A 93 -6.06 11.35 23.87
C PHE A 93 -5.57 10.38 22.79
N GLY A 94 -6.19 9.20 22.69
CA GLY A 94 -6.02 8.33 21.53
C GLY A 94 -6.99 8.75 20.43
N ASP A 95 -6.59 9.65 19.52
CA ASP A 95 -7.10 9.74 18.13
C ASP A 95 -6.71 10.99 17.30
N ILE A 96 -5.68 11.77 17.65
CA ILE A 96 -5.15 12.74 16.66
C ILE A 96 -4.20 12.03 15.68
N VAL A 97 -4.79 11.20 14.84
CA VAL A 97 -4.27 11.02 13.49
C VAL A 97 -4.60 12.31 12.76
N ARG A 98 -3.59 13.13 12.46
CA ARG A 98 -3.72 14.18 11.45
C ARG A 98 -4.01 13.47 10.14
N VAL A 99 -5.28 13.33 9.76
CA VAL A 99 -5.64 12.91 8.41
C VAL A 99 -5.20 14.06 7.54
N ASP A 100 -4.10 13.82 6.82
CA ASP A 100 -3.54 14.63 5.74
C ASP A 100 -4.63 15.50 5.10
N ASP A 101 -4.57 16.81 5.38
CA ASP A 101 -5.47 17.90 4.98
C ASP A 101 -6.78 17.49 4.29
N VAL A 102 -7.73 16.91 5.03
CA VAL A 102 -9.09 16.72 4.53
C VAL A 102 -9.72 18.09 4.31
N SER A 103 -9.84 18.51 3.05
CA SER A 103 -10.41 19.81 2.71
C SER A 103 -11.91 19.82 3.02
N ALA A 104 -12.37 20.87 3.70
CA ALA A 104 -13.80 21.05 3.99
C ALA A 104 -14.68 21.04 2.72
N ASN A 105 -14.13 21.48 1.59
CA ASN A 105 -14.79 21.38 0.28
C ASN A 105 -15.03 19.92 -0.12
N GLN A 106 -14.03 19.05 0.07
CA GLN A 106 -14.14 17.64 -0.27
C GLN A 106 -15.16 16.94 0.65
N VAL A 107 -15.17 17.26 1.95
CA VAL A 107 -16.18 16.74 2.88
C VAL A 107 -17.59 17.09 2.43
N GLN A 108 -17.83 18.36 2.12
CA GLN A 108 -19.14 18.83 1.67
C GLN A 108 -19.54 18.21 0.32
N LEU A 109 -18.60 18.11 -0.62
CA LEU A 109 -18.84 17.48 -1.92
C LEU A 109 -19.21 16.01 -1.76
N ALA A 110 -18.42 15.25 -1.00
CA ALA A 110 -18.68 13.85 -0.73
C ALA A 110 -20.00 13.64 0.01
N LEU A 111 -20.33 14.47 1.01
CA LEU A 111 -21.62 14.40 1.70
C LEU A 111 -22.80 14.70 0.76
N LYS A 112 -22.61 15.62 -0.18
CA LYS A 112 -23.62 15.95 -1.19
C LYS A 112 -23.85 14.80 -2.14
N ASN A 113 -22.78 14.20 -2.65
CA ASN A 113 -22.83 13.02 -3.53
C ASN A 113 -23.41 11.80 -2.80
N ALA A 114 -23.14 11.66 -1.50
CA ALA A 114 -23.73 10.63 -0.65
C ALA A 114 -25.22 10.89 -0.29
N GLY A 115 -25.77 12.06 -0.65
CA GLY A 115 -27.17 12.41 -0.39
C GLY A 115 -27.48 12.96 1.02
N PHE A 116 -26.46 13.22 1.84
CA PHE A 116 -26.60 13.69 3.22
C PHE A 116 -26.41 15.20 3.40
N TYR A 117 -26.10 15.94 2.33
CA TYR A 117 -25.91 17.39 2.37
C TYR A 117 -26.51 18.08 1.15
N GLN A 118 -27.40 19.05 1.36
CA GLN A 118 -28.08 19.79 0.29
C GLN A 118 -27.59 21.24 0.15
N GLY A 119 -26.63 21.65 0.99
CA GLY A 119 -26.09 23.01 0.97
C GLY A 119 -25.06 23.24 -0.15
N PRO A 120 -24.57 24.50 -0.27
CA PRO A 120 -23.46 24.82 -1.15
C PRO A 120 -22.15 24.20 -0.61
N VAL A 121 -21.23 23.87 -1.54
CA VAL A 121 -19.86 23.46 -1.23
C VAL A 121 -19.02 24.74 -1.18
N ASP A 122 -18.88 25.31 0.02
CA ASP A 122 -18.25 26.61 0.29
C ASP A 122 -16.99 26.50 1.17
N GLY A 123 -16.65 25.27 1.58
CA GLY A 123 -15.49 24.97 2.41
C GLY A 123 -15.69 25.34 3.88
N LYS A 124 -16.90 25.68 4.31
CA LYS A 124 -17.22 26.07 5.69
C LYS A 124 -18.08 25.00 6.37
N ILE A 125 -17.53 24.36 7.40
CA ILE A 125 -18.26 23.35 8.18
C ILE A 125 -19.23 24.04 9.16
N GLY A 126 -20.40 24.44 8.64
CA GLY A 126 -21.50 25.00 9.42
C GLY A 126 -22.44 23.94 9.99
N THR A 127 -23.54 24.39 10.63
CA THR A 127 -24.54 23.51 11.26
C THR A 127 -25.10 22.47 10.28
N LYS A 128 -25.50 22.89 9.07
CA LYS A 128 -26.04 21.99 8.04
C LYS A 128 -25.04 20.91 7.62
N THR A 129 -23.75 21.26 7.52
CA THR A 129 -22.70 20.29 7.18
C THR A 129 -22.49 19.31 8.33
N LYS A 130 -22.48 19.78 9.59
CA LYS A 130 -22.38 18.91 10.78
C LYS A 130 -23.56 17.95 10.90
N GLU A 131 -24.77 18.41 10.61
CA GLU A 131 -25.96 17.55 10.55
C GLU A 131 -25.83 16.48 9.47
N GLY A 132 -25.35 16.85 8.29
CA GLY A 132 -25.04 15.89 7.22
C GLY A 132 -23.98 14.87 7.62
N ILE A 133 -22.92 15.29 8.30
CA ILE A 133 -21.89 14.38 8.84
C ILE A 133 -22.52 13.39 9.83
N LYS A 134 -23.33 13.87 10.77
CA LYS A 134 -24.02 13.00 11.74
C LYS A 134 -24.96 12.02 11.07
N ALA A 135 -25.71 12.46 10.05
CA ALA A 135 -26.62 11.60 9.31
C ALA A 135 -25.85 10.51 8.53
N PHE A 136 -24.76 10.89 7.85
CA PHE A 136 -23.87 9.95 7.18
C PHE A 136 -23.26 8.93 8.16
N GLN A 137 -22.79 9.39 9.32
CA GLN A 137 -22.24 8.54 10.37
C GLN A 137 -23.28 7.53 10.86
N LYS A 138 -24.52 7.97 11.16
CA LYS A 138 -25.62 7.07 11.56
C LYS A 138 -25.92 6.03 10.49
N ALA A 139 -26.03 6.46 9.23
CA ALA A 139 -26.31 5.56 8.10
C ALA A 139 -25.20 4.52 7.87
N ASN A 140 -23.97 4.83 8.29
CA ASN A 140 -22.80 3.98 8.13
C ASN A 140 -22.39 3.23 9.40
N ASN A 141 -23.25 3.18 10.43
CA ASN A 141 -22.99 2.55 11.73
C ASN A 141 -21.71 3.09 12.40
N LEU A 142 -21.48 4.40 12.31
CA LEU A 142 -20.40 5.12 12.98
C LEU A 142 -20.95 5.95 14.16
N SER A 143 -20.08 6.34 15.08
CA SER A 143 -20.44 7.32 16.13
C SER A 143 -20.87 8.63 15.50
N ALA A 144 -22.07 9.10 15.81
CA ALA A 144 -22.69 10.30 15.22
C ALA A 144 -22.29 11.59 15.95
N ASP A 145 -20.99 11.78 16.15
CA ASP A 145 -20.40 12.93 16.84
C ASP A 145 -20.37 14.21 15.97
N GLY A 146 -20.52 14.08 14.65
CA GLY A 146 -20.43 15.19 13.71
C GLY A 146 -18.99 15.62 13.40
N VAL A 147 -18.01 14.79 13.73
CA VAL A 147 -16.58 15.02 13.50
C VAL A 147 -16.07 14.07 12.42
N VAL A 148 -15.36 14.60 11.43
CA VAL A 148 -14.77 13.79 10.35
C VAL A 148 -13.43 13.21 10.82
N GLY A 149 -13.49 12.15 11.63
CA GLY A 149 -12.32 11.33 11.96
C GLY A 149 -11.91 10.39 10.82
N ARG A 150 -10.82 9.64 11.01
CA ARG A 150 -10.32 8.67 10.03
C ARG A 150 -11.40 7.68 9.57
N GLY A 151 -12.17 7.11 10.52
CA GLY A 151 -13.23 6.15 10.20
C GLY A 151 -14.34 6.75 9.33
N THR A 152 -14.74 7.99 9.63
CA THR A 152 -15.70 8.74 8.81
C THR A 152 -15.13 9.01 7.42
N TRP A 153 -13.88 9.49 7.33
CA TRP A 153 -13.25 9.86 6.07
C TRP A 153 -13.04 8.67 5.13
N VAL A 154 -12.62 7.51 5.64
CA VAL A 154 -12.38 6.30 4.83
C VAL A 154 -13.63 5.87 4.06
N LYS A 155 -14.81 6.03 4.66
CA LYS A 155 -16.08 5.75 3.99
C LYS A 155 -16.54 6.90 3.10
N LEU A 156 -16.39 8.13 3.58
CA LEU A 156 -16.91 9.32 2.92
C LEU A 156 -16.15 9.62 1.60
N LYS A 157 -14.84 9.39 1.54
CA LYS A 157 -14.03 9.66 0.34
C LYS A 157 -14.44 8.86 -0.89
N ASN A 158 -15.20 7.76 -0.72
CA ASN A 158 -15.69 6.94 -1.84
C ASN A 158 -16.79 7.66 -2.65
N TYR A 159 -17.27 8.80 -2.17
CA TYR A 159 -18.28 9.64 -2.81
C TYR A 159 -17.68 10.90 -3.47
N LEU A 160 -16.36 10.95 -3.64
CA LEU A 160 -15.67 12.03 -4.36
C LEU A 160 -15.58 11.77 -5.86
#